data_AF-A0A329RK63-F1
#
_entry.id   AF-A0A329RK63-F1
#
_cell.length_a   1.000
_cell.length_b   1.000
_cell.length_c   1.000
_cell.angle_alpha   90.00
_cell.angle_beta   90.00
_cell.angle_gamma   90.00
#
_symmetry.space_group_name_H-M   'P 1'
#
loop_
_entity.id
_entity.type
_entity.pdbx_description
1 polymer ?
#
loop_
_entity_poly.entity_id
_entity_poly.type
_entity_poly.pdbx_seq_one_letter_code
_entity_poly.pdbx_strand_id
1 'polypeptide(L)'
;MGSVDAKFKDEGAAEIPDKALDSWFNDNLVAAFVKRLANKYSNNTTIFLPTLKTPTSVRGKRIPPPTLSLVVGATEQFVFMPLNINSSHWTCLVLDSATKTIYCYDSMDKRSHHNLLE
;
A
#
# COMPACT_ATOMS: atom_id res chain seq x y z
N MET A 1 -26.81 2.08 8.94
CA MET A 1 -25.41 2.00 8.48
C MET A 1 -25.34 0.97 7.36
N GLY A 2 -25.11 1.40 6.11
CA GLY A 2 -24.95 0.49 4.97
C GLY A 2 -23.51 -0.03 4.92
N SER A 3 -23.36 -1.34 5.03
CA SER A 3 -22.09 -2.06 4.88
C SER A 3 -21.55 -1.85 3.45
N VAL A 4 -20.34 -1.32 3.37
CA VAL A 4 -19.56 -1.13 2.14
C VAL A 4 -18.98 -2.44 1.60
N ASP A 5 -19.23 -3.56 2.29
CA ASP A 5 -18.62 -4.86 2.02
C ASP A 5 -19.25 -5.60 0.82
N ALA A 6 -20.41 -5.13 0.34
CA ALA A 6 -21.14 -5.82 -0.72
C ALA A 6 -20.59 -5.59 -2.13
N LYS A 7 -19.63 -4.67 -2.34
CA LYS A 7 -19.27 -4.21 -3.69
C LYS A 7 -18.06 -4.87 -4.35
N PHE A 8 -17.43 -5.85 -3.69
CA PHE A 8 -16.23 -6.54 -4.22
C PHE A 8 -16.44 -8.02 -4.53
N LYS A 9 -17.69 -8.51 -4.49
CA LYS A 9 -17.96 -9.95 -4.44
C LYS A 9 -17.99 -10.67 -5.79
N ASP A 10 -17.84 -9.98 -6.93
CA ASP A 10 -18.21 -10.59 -8.21
C ASP A 10 -17.34 -10.22 -9.42
N GLU A 11 -16.02 -10.11 -9.23
CA GLU A 11 -15.09 -9.99 -10.36
C GLU A 11 -13.98 -11.04 -10.30
N GLY A 12 -14.31 -12.25 -10.77
CA GLY A 12 -13.35 -13.25 -11.22
C GLY A 12 -12.22 -13.52 -10.23
N ALA A 13 -12.56 -14.21 -9.14
CA ALA A 13 -11.55 -14.95 -8.40
C ALA A 13 -10.98 -16.01 -9.36
N ALA A 14 -9.89 -15.69 -10.04
CA ALA A 14 -9.04 -16.74 -10.60
C ALA A 14 -8.76 -17.71 -9.46
N GLU A 15 -8.98 -19.00 -9.66
CA GLU A 15 -8.70 -20.04 -8.67
C GLU A 15 -7.21 -19.96 -8.34
N ILE A 16 -6.88 -19.24 -7.27
CA ILE A 16 -5.53 -19.22 -6.72
C ILE A 16 -5.39 -20.59 -6.05
N PRO A 17 -4.47 -21.46 -6.51
CA PRO A 17 -4.34 -22.81 -5.96
C PRO A 17 -4.15 -22.73 -4.45
N ASP A 18 -4.80 -23.59 -3.67
CA ASP A 18 -4.86 -23.53 -2.20
C ASP A 18 -3.50 -23.31 -1.51
N LYS A 19 -2.41 -23.79 -2.11
CA LYS A 19 -1.03 -23.57 -1.60
C LYS A 19 -0.57 -22.11 -1.63
N ALA A 20 -1.19 -21.27 -2.45
CA ALA A 20 -0.90 -19.85 -2.56
C ALA A 20 -1.72 -18.98 -1.60
N LEU A 21 -2.74 -19.55 -0.91
CA LEU A 21 -3.49 -18.83 0.12
C LEU A 21 -2.68 -18.63 1.42
N ASP A 22 -1.77 -19.57 1.74
CA ASP A 22 -0.86 -19.49 2.90
C ASP A 22 0.53 -18.93 2.56
N SER A 23 0.70 -18.37 1.36
CA SER A 23 1.99 -17.88 0.88
C SER A 23 2.19 -16.39 1.17
N TRP A 24 3.42 -16.03 1.53
CA TRP A 24 3.84 -14.65 1.69
C TRP A 24 3.83 -13.92 0.35
N PHE A 25 3.14 -12.77 0.29
CA PHE A 25 3.14 -11.95 -0.92
C PHE A 25 4.51 -11.30 -1.13
N ASN A 26 5.09 -11.54 -2.29
CA ASN A 26 6.32 -10.88 -2.73
C ASN A 26 6.02 -9.60 -3.52
N ASP A 27 7.06 -8.82 -3.80
CA ASP A 27 6.96 -7.53 -4.49
C ASP A 27 6.29 -7.66 -5.87
N ASN A 28 6.53 -8.76 -6.60
CA ASN A 28 5.95 -8.98 -7.93
C ASN A 28 4.42 -9.15 -7.86
N LEU A 29 3.92 -9.88 -6.86
CA LEU A 29 2.49 -10.08 -6.69
C LEU A 29 1.80 -8.77 -6.28
N VAL A 30 2.41 -8.02 -5.36
CA VAL A 30 1.91 -6.70 -4.97
C VAL A 30 1.91 -5.75 -6.17
N ALA A 31 2.97 -5.75 -6.99
CA ALA A 31 3.08 -4.95 -8.21
C ALA A 31 2.03 -5.31 -9.27
N ALA A 32 1.77 -6.61 -9.48
CA ALA A 32 0.72 -7.05 -10.38
C ALA A 32 -0.67 -6.61 -9.89
N PHE A 33 -0.92 -6.71 -8.59
CA PHE A 33 -2.19 -6.31 -7.99
C PHE A 33 -2.46 -4.81 -8.13
N VAL A 34 -1.52 -3.95 -7.73
CA VAL A 34 -1.70 -2.49 -7.84
C VAL A 34 -1.79 -2.02 -9.29
N LYS A 35 -1.09 -2.69 -10.22
CA LYS A 35 -1.27 -2.45 -11.67
C LYS A 35 -2.67 -2.81 -12.15
N ARG A 36 -3.24 -3.92 -11.66
CA ARG A 36 -4.65 -4.27 -11.94
C ARG A 36 -5.60 -3.19 -11.44
N LEU A 37 -5.38 -2.63 -10.25
CA LEU A 37 -6.19 -1.52 -9.72
C LEU A 37 -6.08 -0.27 -10.60
N ALA A 38 -4.86 0.14 -10.97
CA ALA A 38 -4.63 1.28 -11.86
C ALA A 38 -5.36 1.11 -13.20
N ASN A 39 -5.27 -0.07 -13.81
CA ASN A 39 -5.97 -0.37 -15.07
C ASN A 39 -7.50 -0.37 -14.90
N LYS A 40 -8.02 -0.88 -13.78
CA LYS A 40 -9.45 -1.00 -13.54
C LYS A 40 -10.11 0.34 -13.24
N TYR A 41 -9.50 1.15 -12.39
CA TYR A 41 -10.12 2.38 -11.87
C TYR A 41 -9.61 3.64 -12.56
N SER A 42 -8.41 3.62 -13.16
CA SER A 42 -7.82 4.75 -13.90
C SER A 42 -7.73 6.06 -13.12
N ASN A 43 -7.80 6.00 -11.78
CA ASN A 43 -7.78 7.16 -10.88
C ASN A 43 -6.67 7.06 -9.83
N ASN A 44 -5.80 6.04 -9.94
CA ASN A 44 -4.73 5.81 -9.00
C ASN A 44 -3.40 5.55 -9.71
N THR A 45 -2.32 5.97 -9.06
CA THR A 45 -0.95 5.58 -9.39
C THR A 45 -0.32 4.86 -8.21
N THR A 46 0.83 4.23 -8.43
CA THR A 46 1.57 3.51 -7.39
C THR A 46 3.02 3.92 -7.34
N ILE A 47 3.51 4.22 -6.14
CA ILE A 47 4.92 4.50 -5.85
C ILE A 47 5.39 3.48 -4.81
N PHE A 48 6.23 2.53 -5.23
CA PHE A 48 6.80 1.55 -4.29
C PHE A 48 7.75 2.24 -3.32
N LEU A 49 7.47 2.09 -2.02
CA LEU A 49 8.37 2.55 -0.98
C LEU A 49 9.50 1.54 -0.79
N PRO A 50 10.72 1.99 -0.47
CA PRO A 50 11.81 1.08 -0.14
C PRO A 50 11.45 0.27 1.11
N THR A 51 11.89 -0.98 1.14
CA THR A 51 11.71 -1.85 2.31
C THR A 51 12.27 -1.17 3.56
N LEU A 52 11.41 -1.04 4.57
CA LEU A 52 11.78 -0.45 5.83
C LEU A 52 12.29 -1.51 6.81
N LYS A 53 13.45 -1.24 7.41
CA LYS A 53 14.01 -2.06 8.47
C LYS A 53 13.74 -1.44 9.84
N THR A 54 13.26 -2.26 10.78
CA THR A 54 12.96 -1.89 12.16
C THR A 54 13.48 -2.96 13.13
N PRO A 55 13.97 -2.60 14.34
CA PRO A 55 14.07 -1.24 14.86
C PRO A 55 15.14 -0.42 14.13
N THR A 56 15.03 0.90 14.17
CA THR A 56 16.05 1.81 13.62
C THR A 56 16.30 2.93 14.64
N SER A 57 17.55 3.40 14.68
CA SER A 57 17.96 4.51 15.52
C SER A 57 17.43 5.86 15.05
N VAL A 58 16.98 5.97 13.79
CA VAL A 58 16.47 7.20 13.19
C VAL A 58 14.94 7.21 13.19
N ARG A 59 14.35 8.20 13.87
CA ARG A 59 12.90 8.52 13.82
C ARG A 59 12.66 9.62 12.77
N GLY A 60 11.53 9.57 12.07
CA GLY A 60 11.23 10.48 10.98
C GLY A 60 12.08 10.29 9.72
N LYS A 61 11.70 10.98 8.63
CA LYS A 61 12.42 11.04 7.33
C LYS A 61 12.77 9.68 6.70
N ARG A 62 11.93 8.67 6.94
CA ARG A 62 12.16 7.30 6.42
C ARG A 62 11.81 7.12 4.95
N ILE A 63 11.10 8.09 4.38
CA ILE A 63 10.79 8.13 2.95
C ILE A 63 11.90 8.94 2.25
N PRO A 64 12.64 8.35 1.28
CA PRO A 64 13.70 9.05 0.57
C PRO A 64 13.18 10.28 -0.21
N PRO A 65 13.98 11.35 -0.35
CA PRO A 65 13.60 12.52 -1.15
C PRO A 65 13.13 12.23 -2.58
N PRO A 66 13.75 11.29 -3.35
CA PRO A 66 13.25 10.93 -4.67
C PRO A 66 11.81 10.42 -4.65
N THR A 67 11.44 9.65 -3.63
CA THR A 67 10.09 9.14 -3.43
C THR A 67 9.12 10.29 -3.13
N LEU A 68 9.53 11.26 -2.32
CA LEU A 68 8.73 12.45 -2.06
C LEU A 68 8.51 13.27 -3.34
N SER A 69 9.52 13.43 -4.20
CA SER A 69 9.37 14.09 -5.49
C SER A 69 8.35 13.40 -6.40
N LEU A 70 8.34 12.05 -6.43
CA LEU A 70 7.34 11.29 -7.17
C LEU A 70 5.93 11.51 -6.61
N VAL A 71 5.77 11.54 -5.28
CA VAL A 71 4.47 11.81 -4.64
C VAL A 71 3.97 13.21 -5.00
N VAL A 72 4.85 14.22 -4.98
CA VAL A 72 4.51 15.59 -5.36
C VAL A 72 4.14 15.70 -6.85
N GLY A 73 4.77 14.90 -7.71
CA GLY A 73 4.51 14.88 -9.15
C GLY A 73 3.30 14.05 -9.57
N ALA A 74 2.71 13.25 -8.68
CA ALA A 74 1.55 12.43 -8.99
C ALA A 74 0.33 13.32 -9.28
N THR A 75 -0.42 12.97 -10.33
CA THR A 75 -1.58 13.76 -10.79
C THR A 75 -2.91 13.06 -10.52
N GLU A 76 -2.84 11.77 -10.19
CA GLU A 76 -3.96 10.90 -9.91
C GLU A 76 -4.60 11.24 -8.55
N GLN A 77 -5.89 10.89 -8.42
CA GLN A 77 -6.64 11.12 -7.19
C GLN A 77 -6.06 10.36 -6.01
N PHE A 78 -5.63 9.11 -6.24
CA PHE A 78 -5.04 8.27 -5.22
C PHE A 78 -3.61 7.89 -5.57
N VAL A 79 -2.71 8.00 -4.60
CA VAL A 79 -1.35 7.47 -4.70
C VAL A 79 -1.22 6.34 -3.70
N PHE A 80 -1.10 5.11 -4.23
CA PHE A 80 -0.81 3.95 -3.40
C PHE A 80 0.69 3.84 -3.18
N MET A 81 1.08 3.64 -1.93
CA MET A 81 2.47 3.53 -1.51
C MET A 81 2.64 2.28 -0.65
N PRO A 82 2.72 1.09 -1.29
CA PRO A 82 3.00 -0.15 -0.60
C PRO A 82 4.37 -0.06 0.09
N LEU A 83 4.41 -0.48 1.35
CA LEU A 83 5.59 -0.50 2.19
C LEU A 83 5.78 -1.89 2.76
N ASN A 84 6.93 -2.49 2.44
CA ASN A 84 7.37 -3.72 3.09
C ASN A 84 8.16 -3.38 4.36
N ILE A 85 7.82 -4.00 5.48
CA ILE A 85 8.51 -3.84 6.77
C ILE A 85 9.20 -5.16 7.12
N ASN A 86 10.51 -5.10 7.35
CA ASN A 86 11.36 -6.24 7.72
C ASN A 86 11.31 -7.43 6.77
N SER A 87 10.89 -7.24 5.51
CA SER A 87 10.64 -8.34 4.55
C SER A 87 9.59 -9.33 5.06
N SER A 88 8.79 -8.94 6.05
CA SER A 88 7.90 -9.82 6.80
C SER A 88 6.57 -9.17 7.16
N HIS A 89 6.22 -8.03 6.57
CA HIS A 89 4.92 -7.41 6.76
C HIS A 89 4.67 -6.38 5.65
N TRP A 90 3.43 -6.31 5.16
CA TRP A 90 3.03 -5.30 4.19
C TRP A 90 2.03 -4.33 4.82
N THR A 91 2.29 -3.05 4.64
CA THR A 91 1.33 -1.97 4.87
C THR A 91 1.20 -1.16 3.58
N CYS A 92 0.11 -0.42 3.44
CA CYS A 92 -0.08 0.51 2.33
C CYS A 92 -0.39 1.89 2.88
N LEU A 93 0.44 2.87 2.51
CA LEU A 93 0.09 4.26 2.66
C LEU A 93 -0.74 4.69 1.44
N VAL A 94 -1.79 5.46 1.66
CA VAL A 94 -2.65 5.97 0.60
C VAL A 94 -2.76 7.47 0.76
N LEU A 95 -2.22 8.22 -0.21
CA LEU A 95 -2.50 9.65 -0.32
C LEU A 95 -3.79 9.82 -1.12
N ASP A 96 -4.75 10.52 -0.53
CA ASP A 96 -5.89 11.09 -1.24
C ASP A 96 -5.56 12.55 -1.61
N SER A 97 -5.34 12.77 -2.90
CA SER A 97 -4.97 14.07 -3.47
C SER A 97 -6.08 15.11 -3.34
N ALA A 98 -7.35 14.70 -3.24
CA ALA A 98 -8.48 15.61 -3.12
C ALA A 98 -8.59 16.17 -1.70
N THR A 99 -8.42 15.31 -0.70
CA THR A 99 -8.49 15.71 0.73
C THR A 99 -7.13 16.06 1.33
N LYS A 100 -6.04 15.87 0.58
CA LYS A 100 -4.64 16.03 1.04
C LYS A 100 -4.35 15.22 2.32
N THR A 101 -5.00 14.07 2.44
CA THR A 101 -4.90 13.19 3.61
C THR A 101 -4.11 11.95 3.27
N ILE A 102 -3.22 11.54 4.17
CA ILE A 102 -2.51 10.26 4.09
C ILE A 102 -3.17 9.28 5.05
N TYR A 103 -3.62 8.15 4.52
CA TYR A 103 -4.12 7.02 5.29
C TYR A 103 -3.03 5.97 5.40
N CYS A 104 -2.95 5.30 6.55
CA CYS A 104 -2.11 4.13 6.74
C CYS A 104 -3.02 2.91 6.93
N TYR A 105 -2.92 1.95 6.03
CA TYR A 105 -3.62 0.67 6.14
C TYR A 105 -2.62 -0.40 6.55
N ASP A 106 -2.69 -0.81 7.82
CA ASP A 106 -1.91 -1.90 8.39
C ASP A 106 -2.89 -2.97 8.89
N SER A 107 -2.94 -4.12 8.21
CA SER A 107 -3.86 -5.21 8.54
C SER A 107 -3.58 -5.89 9.87
N MET A 108 -2.40 -5.67 10.45
CA MET A 108 -2.02 -6.25 11.73
C MET A 108 -2.27 -5.29 12.90
N ASP A 109 -2.72 -4.04 12.63
CA ASP A 109 -3.12 -3.00 13.59
C ASP A 109 -2.22 -2.91 14.84
N LYS A 110 -0.90 -3.08 14.64
CA LYS A 110 0.07 -2.99 15.73
C LYS A 110 0.42 -1.53 15.93
N ARG A 111 0.01 -0.96 17.06
CA ARG A 111 0.33 0.42 17.50
C ARG A 111 1.79 0.85 17.31
N SER A 112 2.73 -0.10 17.26
CA SER A 112 4.15 0.15 16.98
C SER A 112 4.46 0.72 15.59
N HIS A 113 3.55 0.64 14.62
CA HIS A 113 3.75 1.11 13.25
C HIS A 113 3.15 2.51 12.98
N HIS A 114 2.45 3.12 13.94
CA HIS A 114 1.92 4.48 13.77
C HIS A 114 3.03 5.54 13.69
N ASN A 115 4.21 5.24 14.24
CA ASN A 115 5.40 6.10 14.21
C ASN A 115 6.19 5.99 12.89
N LEU A 116 5.58 5.45 11.82
CA LEU A 116 6.21 5.38 10.50
C LEU A 116 6.26 6.75 9.82
N LEU A 117 5.36 7.66 10.20
CA LEU A 117 5.15 8.96 9.59
C LEU A 117 5.45 10.16 10.50
N GLU A 118 5.73 9.92 11.79
CA GLU A 118 6.24 10.95 12.73
C GLU A 118 7.76 11.12 12.63
#